data_AF-D0YXY1-F1
#
_entry.id   AF-D0YXY1-F1
#
_cell.length_a   1.000
_cell.length_b   1.000
_cell.length_c   1.000
_cell.angle_alpha   90.00
_cell.angle_beta   90.00
_cell.angle_gamma   90.00
#
_symmetry.space_group_name_H-M   'P 1'
#
loop_
_entity.id
_entity.type
_entity.pdbx_description
1 polymer ?
#
loop_
_entity_poly.entity_id
_entity_poly.type
_entity_poly.pdbx_seq_one_letter_code
_entity_poly.pdbx_strand_id
1 'polypeptide(L)' 'MIDGKPAARQGDALAPHAKPKHPPHPRAISQGSGSVFIDGKPAARSGDAIDCGGKVQASGTVNIG' A
#
# COMPACT_ATOMS: atom_id res chain seq x y z
N MET A 1 -3.13 6.63 12.56
CA MET A 1 -2.74 7.81 11.75
C MET A 1 -1.21 7.92 11.75
N ILE A 2 -0.60 8.36 10.65
CA ILE A 2 0.81 8.73 10.53
C ILE A 2 0.84 10.14 9.91
N ASP A 3 1.52 11.09 10.55
CA ASP A 3 1.57 12.50 10.13
C ASP A 3 0.18 13.11 9.83
N GLY A 4 -0.81 12.79 10.67
CA GLY A 4 -2.18 13.30 10.50
C GLY A 4 -2.97 12.68 9.34
N LYS A 5 -2.46 11.61 8.69
CA LYS A 5 -3.16 10.85 7.64
C LYS A 5 -3.45 9.41 8.07
N PRO A 6 -4.48 8.75 7.54
CA PRO A 6 -4.69 7.31 7.76
C PRO A 6 -3.45 6.51 7.34
N ALA A 7 -3.05 5.56 8.18
CA ALA A 7 -1.91 4.70 7.87
C ALA A 7 -2.36 3.59 6.92
N ALA A 8 -1.65 3.40 5.81
CA ALA A 8 -1.93 2.34 4.86
C ALA A 8 -1.42 0.99 5.37
N ARG A 9 -2.14 -0.08 5.02
CA ARG A 9 -1.89 -1.46 5.45
C ARG A 9 -2.04 -2.42 4.28
N GLN A 10 -1.53 -3.63 4.44
CA GLN A 10 -1.78 -4.70 3.48
C GLN A 10 -3.29 -4.89 3.26
N GLY A 11 -3.68 -4.98 1.99
CA GLY A 11 -5.06 -5.13 1.53
C GLY A 11 -5.84 -3.83 1.39
N ASP A 12 -5.30 -2.67 1.81
CA ASP A 12 -5.96 -1.40 1.52
C ASP A 12 -5.94 -1.12 0.02
N ALA A 13 -7.08 -0.65 -0.51
CA ALA A 13 -7.29 -0.46 -1.94
C ALA A 13 -6.63 0.83 -2.46
N LEU A 14 -6.17 0.79 -3.71
CA LEU A 14 -5.69 1.96 -4.45
C LEU A 14 -6.66 2.26 -5.60
N ALA A 15 -6.51 3.47 -6.17
CA ALA A 15 -7.25 3.83 -7.37
C ALA A 15 -6.98 2.82 -8.51
N PRO A 16 -8.02 2.28 -9.17
CA PRO A 16 -7.87 1.49 -10.38
C PRO A 16 -7.13 2.26 -11.47
N HIS A 17 -6.48 1.54 -12.38
CA HIS A 17 -5.86 2.14 -13.57
C HIS A 17 -6.19 1.34 -14.83
N ALA A 18 -5.97 1.95 -15.99
CA ALA A 18 -6.17 1.35 -17.30
C ALA A 18 -5.10 1.84 -18.28
N LYS A 19 -4.97 1.18 -19.42
CA LYS A 19 -4.18 1.63 -20.57
C LYS A 19 -5.04 1.55 -21.83
N PRO A 20 -4.71 2.27 -22.92
CA PRO A 20 -5.47 2.20 -24.16
C PRO A 20 -5.72 0.75 -24.60
N LYS A 21 -6.96 0.46 -25.01
CA LYS A 21 -7.43 -0.86 -25.46
C LYS A 21 -7.46 -1.96 -24.37
N HIS A 22 -7.40 -1.61 -23.09
CA HIS A 22 -7.51 -2.55 -21.98
C HIS A 22 -8.48 -2.01 -20.91
N PRO A 23 -9.35 -2.85 -20.33
CA PRO A 23 -10.27 -2.40 -19.28
C PRO A 23 -9.51 -2.01 -17.99
N PRO A 24 -10.09 -1.16 -17.13
CA PRO A 24 -9.53 -0.89 -15.81
C PRO A 24 -9.51 -2.15 -14.94
N HIS A 25 -8.57 -2.22 -14.02
CA HIS A 25 -8.51 -3.28 -13.01
C HIS A 25 -8.20 -2.71 -11.61
N PRO A 26 -8.70 -3.35 -10.55
CA PRO A 26 -8.45 -2.91 -9.18
C PRO A 26 -7.00 -3.14 -8.78
N ARG A 27 -6.59 -2.49 -7.68
CA ARG A 27 -5.25 -2.59 -7.12
C ARG A 27 -5.33 -2.55 -5.60
N ALA A 28 -4.53 -3.36 -4.93
CA ALA A 28 -4.41 -3.37 -3.48
C ALA A 28 -2.95 -3.57 -3.05
N ILE A 29 -2.60 -3.06 -1.87
CA ILE A 29 -1.28 -3.30 -1.27
C ILE A 29 -1.15 -4.79 -0.94
N SER A 30 -0.19 -5.49 -1.54
CA SER A 30 -0.07 -6.95 -1.41
C SER A 30 0.97 -7.40 -0.37
N GLN A 31 1.81 -6.48 0.10
CA GLN A 31 2.84 -6.73 1.10
C GLN A 31 2.84 -5.67 2.20
N GLY A 32 3.46 -5.99 3.34
CA GLY A 32 3.61 -5.09 4.47
C GLY A 32 4.78 -5.52 5.36
N SER A 33 4.92 -4.85 6.51
CA SER A 33 5.87 -5.20 7.56
C SER A 33 5.65 -6.63 8.09
N GLY A 34 6.74 -7.33 8.41
CA GLY A 34 6.67 -8.65 9.05
C GLY A 34 6.46 -8.60 10.56
N SER A 35 6.62 -7.43 11.19
CA SER A 35 6.62 -7.28 12.65
C SER A 35 5.72 -6.15 13.16
N VAL A 36 5.37 -5.18 12.31
CA VAL A 36 4.52 -4.05 12.69
C VAL A 36 3.14 -4.20 12.07
N PHE A 37 2.13 -4.24 12.93
CA PHE A 37 0.73 -4.40 12.55
C PHE A 37 -0.05 -3.16 12.96
N ILE A 38 -0.88 -2.63 12.04
CA ILE A 38 -1.83 -1.54 12.30
C ILE A 38 -3.22 -2.12 12.10
N ASP A 39 -4.06 -2.02 13.12
CA ASP A 39 -5.41 -2.63 13.15
C ASP A 39 -5.40 -4.13 12.77
N GLY A 40 -4.38 -4.86 13.23
CA GLY A 40 -4.23 -6.29 12.98
C GLY A 40 -3.75 -6.67 11.57
N LYS A 41 -3.44 -5.71 10.70
CA LYS A 41 -2.88 -5.97 9.37
C LYS A 41 -1.43 -5.46 9.26
N PRO A 42 -0.56 -6.13 8.48
CA PRO A 42 0.80 -5.64 8.21
C PRO A 42 0.80 -4.17 7.74
N ALA A 43 1.60 -3.33 8.38
CA ALA A 43 1.74 -1.93 8.01
C ALA A 43 2.42 -1.81 6.63
N ALA A 44 1.89 -0.97 5.73
CA ALA A 44 2.49 -0.75 4.43
C ALA A 44 3.69 0.22 4.52
N ARG A 45 4.75 -0.07 3.78
CA ARG A 45 6.02 0.67 3.76
C ARG A 45 6.39 1.05 2.33
N SER A 46 7.35 1.97 2.19
CA SER A 46 7.95 2.24 0.88
C SER A 46 8.61 0.96 0.34
N GLY A 47 8.35 0.63 -0.93
CA GLY A 47 8.89 -0.56 -1.58
C GLY A 47 8.03 -1.82 -1.51
N ASP A 48 7.00 -1.86 -0.66
CA ASP A 48 6.06 -2.98 -0.58
C ASP A 48 5.26 -3.12 -1.89
N ALA A 49 5.02 -4.35 -2.33
CA ALA A 49 4.40 -4.64 -3.62
C ALA A 49 2.90 -4.28 -3.68
N ILE A 50 2.44 -4.03 -4.90
CA ILE A 50 1.02 -3.95 -5.27
C ILE A 50 0.65 -5.22 -6.04
N ASP A 51 -0.54 -5.77 -5.81
CA ASP A 51 -1.02 -7.03 -6.39
C ASP A 51 -0.96 -7.09 -7.94
N CYS A 52 -1.29 -5.99 -8.61
CA CYS A 52 -1.27 -5.90 -10.07
C CYS A 52 0.12 -5.49 -10.64
N GLY A 53 1.14 -5.37 -9.78
CA GLY A 53 2.46 -4.87 -10.12
C GLY A 53 2.72 -3.42 -9.72
N GLY A 54 4.01 -3.10 -9.52
CA GLY A 54 4.50 -1.85 -8.96
C GLY A 54 4.79 -1.94 -7.46
N LYS A 55 5.20 -0.81 -6.88
CA LYS A 55 5.57 -0.69 -5.46
C LYS A 55 4.99 0.59 -4.85
N VAL A 56 4.72 0.55 -3.56
CA VAL A 56 4.38 1.75 -2.77
C VAL A 56 5.58 2.69 -2.74
N GLN A 57 5.33 4.00 -2.86
CA GLN A 57 6.30 5.05 -2.58
C GLN A 57 5.73 5.88 -1.43
N ALA A 58 6.25 5.67 -0.22
CA ALA A 58 5.76 6.34 0.97
C ALA A 58 6.59 7.60 1.28
N SER A 59 5.97 8.58 1.93
CA SER A 59 6.63 9.73 2.54
C SER A 59 6.08 9.98 3.94
N GLY A 60 6.83 10.68 4.77
CA GLY A 60 6.45 10.97 6.15
C GLY A 60 7.66 10.96 7.09
N THR A 61 7.38 11.02 8.39
CA THR A 61 8.41 11.08 9.44
C THR A 61 8.64 9.75 10.16
N VAL A 62 7.78 8.76 9.93
CA VAL A 62 7.84 7.44 10.59
C VAL A 62 8.51 6.41 9.68
N ASN A 63 9.50 5.70 10.24
CA ASN A 63 10.15 4.55 9.61
C ASN A 63 9.62 3.26 10.22
N ILE A 64 9.15 2.32 9.39
CA ILE A 64 8.60 1.04 9.82
C ILE A 64 9.50 -0.08 9.26
N GLY A 65 9.92 -0.98 10.15
CA GLY A 65 10.74 -2.15 9.85
C GLY A 65 10.01 -3.27 9.13
#